data_AF-A0A3N5TDV4-F1
#
_entry.id   AF-A0A3N5TDV4-F1
#
_cell.length_a   1.000
_cell.length_b   1.000
_cell.length_c   1.000
_cell.angle_alpha   90.00
_cell.angle_beta   90.00
_cell.angle_gamma   90.00
#
_symmetry.space_group_name_H-M   'P 1'
#
loop_
_entity.id
_entity.type
_entity.pdbx_description
1 polymer ?
#
loop_
_entity_poly.entity_id
_entity_poly.type
_entity_poly.pdbx_seq_one_letter_code
_entity_poly.pdbx_strand_id
1 'polypeptide(L)'
;MAAVTHPSAQISARHHKLFEWSGLALMHFLLISASVFMMLPFVWMVSTSFKPQTEIFTRPPILISPNMGLEGYEYIYNYEQSNGVLNVLKNTVAISLSFTLFSLFFCALGGYGFAMYRFPGRRILFGLLLATMIVPAAVTMVPTYAMMVKLDWIDTYWPLIVPGVANAFGIF
;
A
#
# COMPACT_ATOMS: atom_id res chain seq x y z
N MET A 1 15.31 -28.45 64.95
CA MET A 1 15.89 -29.33 63.91
C MET A 1 15.63 -28.65 62.57
N ALA A 2 16.64 -27.97 62.03
CA ALA A 2 16.50 -27.01 60.93
C ALA A 2 16.35 -27.74 59.58
N ALA A 3 15.36 -27.32 58.79
CA ALA A 3 15.12 -27.83 57.45
C ALA A 3 16.23 -27.36 56.50
N VAL A 4 16.97 -28.32 55.94
CA VAL A 4 17.96 -28.10 54.89
C VAL A 4 17.21 -27.94 53.56
N THR A 5 17.17 -26.72 53.03
CA THR A 5 16.64 -26.44 51.68
C THR A 5 17.74 -26.70 50.65
N HIS A 6 17.45 -27.58 49.69
CA HIS A 6 18.38 -28.00 48.63
C HIS A 6 18.58 -26.88 47.56
N PRO A 7 19.82 -26.51 47.20
CA PRO A 7 20.13 -25.44 46.22
C PRO A 7 20.03 -25.87 44.73
N SER A 8 19.58 -27.09 44.42
CA SER A 8 19.63 -27.66 43.06
C SER A 8 18.52 -27.17 42.11
N ALA A 9 17.44 -26.57 42.61
CA ALA A 9 16.31 -26.13 41.77
C ALA A 9 16.53 -24.77 41.06
N GLN A 10 17.51 -23.96 41.49
CA GLN A 10 17.69 -22.61 40.97
C GLN A 10 18.57 -22.52 39.71
N ILE A 11 19.41 -23.52 39.43
CA ILE A 11 20.39 -23.49 38.33
C ILE A 11 19.71 -23.78 36.97
N SER A 12 18.71 -24.67 36.94
CA SER A 12 18.00 -25.06 35.70
C SER A 12 17.14 -23.94 35.11
N ALA A 13 16.44 -23.15 35.95
CA ALA A 13 15.55 -22.09 35.49
C ALA A 13 16.29 -20.87 34.88
N ARG A 14 17.58 -20.70 35.15
CA ARG A 14 18.38 -19.56 34.70
C ARG A 14 18.86 -19.73 33.25
N HIS A 15 19.11 -20.96 32.80
CA HIS A 15 19.60 -21.24 31.44
C HIS A 15 18.50 -21.12 30.38
N HIS A 16 17.24 -21.48 30.70
CA HIS A 16 16.11 -21.33 29.78
C HIS A 16 15.81 -19.85 29.49
N LYS A 17 15.82 -19.01 30.53
CA LYS A 17 15.64 -17.56 30.38
C LYS A 17 16.75 -16.97 29.50
N LEU A 18 18.03 -17.24 29.78
CA LEU A 18 19.15 -16.65 29.02
C LEU A 18 19.15 -17.03 27.53
N PHE A 19 18.72 -18.25 27.19
CA PHE A 19 18.54 -18.68 25.79
C PHE A 19 17.39 -17.91 25.11
N GLU A 20 16.27 -17.71 25.80
CA GLU A 20 15.15 -16.88 25.32
C GLU A 20 15.54 -15.41 25.12
N TRP A 21 16.30 -14.79 26.04
CA TRP A 21 16.76 -13.40 25.90
C TRP A 21 17.73 -13.20 24.73
N SER A 22 18.57 -14.19 24.44
CA SER A 22 19.52 -14.13 23.31
C SER A 22 18.82 -14.23 21.95
N GLY A 23 17.82 -15.11 21.83
CA GLY A 23 16.98 -15.21 20.64
C GLY A 23 16.12 -13.96 20.42
N LEU A 24 15.58 -13.40 21.51
CA LEU A 24 14.82 -12.15 21.45
C LEU A 24 15.70 -10.98 21.01
N ALA A 25 16.92 -10.84 21.56
CA ALA A 25 17.85 -9.79 21.20
C ALA A 25 18.28 -9.88 19.73
N LEU A 26 18.56 -11.09 19.22
CA LEU A 26 18.86 -11.32 17.80
C LEU A 26 17.68 -10.95 16.90
N MET A 27 16.46 -11.36 17.27
CA MET A 27 15.25 -11.02 16.53
C MET A 27 15.04 -9.50 16.45
N HIS A 28 15.19 -8.79 17.58
CA HIS A 28 15.06 -7.33 17.62
C HIS A 28 16.15 -6.66 16.78
N PHE A 29 17.39 -7.13 16.84
CA PHE A 29 18.47 -6.60 16.01
C PHE A 29 18.19 -6.77 14.51
N LEU A 30 17.69 -7.94 14.09
CA LEU A 30 17.30 -8.19 12.70
C LEU A 30 16.12 -7.31 12.27
N LEU A 31 15.10 -7.16 13.12
CA LEU A 31 13.95 -6.29 12.85
C LEU A 31 14.35 -4.81 12.74
N ILE A 32 15.22 -4.32 13.64
CA ILE A 32 15.69 -2.93 13.62
C ILE A 32 16.55 -2.68 12.38
N SER A 33 17.49 -3.57 12.07
CA SER A 33 18.33 -3.42 10.88
C SER A 33 17.51 -3.46 9.58
N ALA A 34 16.55 -4.38 9.47
CA ALA A 34 15.62 -4.43 8.34
C ALA A 34 14.77 -3.17 8.24
N SER A 35 14.28 -2.65 9.38
CA SER A 35 13.51 -1.40 9.44
C SER A 35 14.33 -0.21 8.94
N VAL A 36 15.56 -0.03 9.45
CA VAL A 36 16.48 1.04 9.02
C VAL A 36 16.77 0.95 7.52
N PHE A 37 17.01 -0.26 7.00
CA PHE A 37 17.22 -0.48 5.58
C PHE A 37 15.99 -0.09 4.75
N MET A 38 14.79 -0.44 5.19
CA MET A 38 13.53 -0.06 4.54
C MET A 38 13.24 1.45 4.60
N MET A 39 13.80 2.17 5.58
CA MET A 39 13.66 3.63 5.68
C MET A 39 14.53 4.39 4.67
N LEU A 40 15.57 3.79 4.11
CA LEU A 40 16.48 4.45 3.16
C LEU A 40 15.76 5.14 1.98
N PRO A 41 14.83 4.50 1.23
CA PRO A 41 14.10 5.18 0.15
C PRO A 41 13.25 6.36 0.64
N PHE A 42 12.72 6.31 1.85
CA PHE A 42 11.94 7.43 2.41
C PHE A 42 12.82 8.62 2.78
N VAL A 43 13.98 8.36 3.38
CA VAL A 43 14.99 9.41 3.65
C VAL A 43 15.45 10.04 2.33
N TRP A 44 15.68 9.21 1.30
CA TRP A 44 16.03 9.67 -0.04
C TRP A 44 14.92 10.54 -0.66
N MET A 45 13.66 10.12 -0.53
CA MET A 45 12.49 10.84 -1.03
C MET A 45 12.35 12.20 -0.36
N VAL A 46 12.44 12.26 0.97
CA VAL A 46 12.35 13.52 1.73
C VAL A 46 13.48 14.45 1.33
N SER A 47 14.73 13.97 1.31
CA SER A 47 15.86 14.78 0.86
C SER A 47 15.66 15.34 -0.54
N THR A 48 15.23 14.50 -1.49
CA THR A 48 15.05 14.90 -2.88
C THR A 48 13.92 15.92 -3.06
N SER A 49 12.91 15.90 -2.18
CA SER A 49 11.83 16.89 -2.20
C SER A 49 12.28 18.33 -1.91
N PHE A 50 13.44 18.51 -1.28
CA PHE A 50 14.04 19.83 -1.03
C PHE A 50 15.16 20.19 -2.02
N LYS A 51 15.50 19.30 -2.96
CA LYS A 51 16.57 19.57 -3.94
C LYS A 51 16.05 20.44 -5.08
N PRO A 52 16.87 21.35 -5.62
CA PRO A 52 16.57 22.01 -6.88
C PRO A 52 16.57 20.97 -8.03
N GLN A 53 15.76 21.21 -9.07
CA GLN A 53 15.56 20.24 -10.17
C GLN A 53 16.87 19.83 -10.86
N THR A 54 17.83 20.76 -10.93
CA THR A 54 19.16 20.56 -11.52
C THR A 54 19.99 19.51 -10.78
N GLU A 55 19.72 19.28 -9.50
CA GLU A 55 20.50 18.37 -8.65
C GLU A 55 19.91 16.96 -8.54
N ILE A 56 18.65 16.75 -8.96
CA ILE A 56 17.94 15.46 -8.84
C ILE A 56 18.66 14.34 -9.61
N PHE A 57 19.25 14.66 -10.77
CA PHE A 57 19.91 13.68 -11.66
C PHE A 57 21.45 13.77 -11.64
N THR A 58 22.02 14.44 -10.63
CA THR A 58 23.48 14.56 -10.49
C THR A 58 24.13 13.22 -10.15
N ARG A 59 25.37 13.02 -10.62
CA ARG A 59 26.22 11.86 -10.32
C ARG A 59 27.55 12.34 -9.72
N PRO A 60 27.97 11.87 -8.53
CA PRO A 60 27.31 10.90 -7.67
C PRO A 60 26.02 11.44 -7.01
N PRO A 61 25.06 10.57 -6.65
CA PRO A 61 23.83 11.00 -6.00
C PRO A 61 24.11 11.65 -4.63
N ILE A 62 23.64 12.88 -4.43
CA ILE A 62 23.88 13.65 -3.21
C ILE A 62 22.72 13.40 -2.25
N LEU A 63 22.98 12.86 -1.05
CA LEU A 63 21.91 12.54 -0.09
C LEU A 63 21.44 13.76 0.70
N ILE A 64 22.25 14.79 0.87
CA ILE A 64 21.87 16.08 1.46
C ILE A 64 22.47 17.15 0.56
N SER A 65 21.61 17.90 -0.14
CA SER A 65 22.06 18.97 -1.01
C SER A 65 22.53 20.17 -0.18
N PRO A 66 23.63 20.85 -0.56
CA PRO A 66 23.99 22.13 0.04
C PRO A 66 23.00 23.26 -0.32
N ASN A 67 22.21 23.09 -1.38
CA ASN A 67 21.25 24.07 -1.90
C ASN A 67 19.80 23.66 -1.59
N MET A 68 19.54 23.09 -0.42
CA MET A 68 18.17 22.72 -0.01
C MET A 68 17.28 23.96 0.04
N GLY A 69 16.12 23.88 -0.58
CA GLY A 69 15.17 24.99 -0.68
C GLY A 69 13.73 24.51 -0.75
N LEU A 70 12.81 25.49 -0.67
CA LEU A 70 11.37 25.26 -0.80
C LEU A 70 10.84 25.54 -2.22
N GLU A 71 11.73 25.83 -3.17
CA GLU A 71 11.39 26.20 -4.55
C GLU A 71 10.47 25.17 -5.22
N GLY A 72 10.69 23.87 -4.97
CA GLY A 72 9.80 22.82 -5.50
C GLY A 72 8.37 22.90 -4.94
N TYR A 73 8.23 23.26 -3.66
CA TYR A 73 6.92 23.42 -3.03
C TYR A 73 6.24 24.72 -3.46
N GLU A 74 6.98 25.82 -3.56
CA GLU A 74 6.49 27.09 -4.10
C GLU A 74 6.06 26.92 -5.55
N TYR A 75 6.84 26.20 -6.35
CA TYR A 75 6.49 25.84 -7.72
C TYR A 75 5.16 25.10 -7.75
N ILE A 76 5.01 23.99 -7.01
CA ILE A 76 3.77 23.18 -7.02
C ILE A 76 2.56 23.96 -6.49
N TYR A 77 2.74 24.83 -5.50
CA TYR A 77 1.67 25.66 -4.97
C TYR A 77 1.22 26.72 -5.98
N ASN A 78 2.16 27.32 -6.72
CA ASN A 78 1.92 28.37 -7.70
C ASN A 78 1.76 27.84 -9.15
N TYR A 79 1.90 26.53 -9.38
CA TYR A 79 1.94 25.88 -10.70
C TYR A 79 0.63 26.05 -11.50
N GLU A 80 -0.44 26.48 -10.85
CA GLU A 80 -1.62 27.04 -11.49
C GLU A 80 -2.14 28.24 -10.69
N GLN A 81 -2.68 29.26 -11.37
CA GLN A 81 -3.34 30.42 -10.77
C GLN A 81 -4.51 30.08 -9.81
N SER A 82 -4.87 28.81 -9.63
CA SER A 82 -6.09 28.32 -8.98
C SER A 82 -5.87 27.27 -7.87
N ASN A 83 -4.71 27.25 -7.19
CA ASN A 83 -4.37 26.24 -6.16
C ASN A 83 -4.28 24.80 -6.73
N GLY A 84 -3.58 24.61 -7.84
CA GLY A 84 -3.54 23.35 -8.61
C GLY A 84 -3.30 22.10 -7.76
N VAL A 85 -2.34 22.12 -6.84
CA VAL A 85 -2.05 20.95 -5.98
C VAL A 85 -3.20 20.58 -5.04
N LEU A 86 -3.90 21.57 -4.47
CA LEU A 86 -5.02 21.30 -3.56
C LEU A 86 -6.21 20.71 -4.32
N ASN A 87 -6.43 21.13 -5.56
CA ASN A 87 -7.48 20.57 -6.41
C ASN A 87 -7.18 19.12 -6.80
N VAL A 88 -5.93 18.82 -7.18
CA VAL A 88 -5.49 17.44 -7.47
C VAL A 88 -5.66 16.54 -6.24
N LEU A 89 -5.30 17.04 -5.05
CA LEU A 89 -5.51 16.30 -3.80
C LEU A 89 -6.99 16.06 -3.50
N LYS A 90 -7.84 17.08 -3.62
CA LYS A 90 -9.29 16.94 -3.44
C LYS A 90 -9.90 15.93 -4.40
N ASN A 91 -9.52 15.98 -5.69
CA ASN A 91 -9.97 15.03 -6.69
C ASN A 91 -9.55 13.61 -6.33
N THR A 92 -8.29 13.42 -5.93
CA THR A 92 -7.76 12.11 -5.52
C THR A 92 -8.50 11.55 -4.30
N VAL A 93 -8.77 12.38 -3.30
CA VAL A 93 -9.54 11.99 -2.11
C VAL A 93 -10.97 11.63 -2.49
N ALA A 94 -11.64 12.44 -3.30
CA ALA A 94 -13.01 12.17 -3.75
C ALA A 94 -13.08 10.85 -4.54
N ILE A 95 -12.19 10.66 -5.54
CA ILE A 95 -12.14 9.47 -6.38
C ILE A 95 -11.86 8.22 -5.53
N SER A 96 -10.84 8.26 -4.66
CA SER A 96 -10.44 7.11 -3.85
C SER A 96 -11.51 6.71 -2.83
N LEU A 97 -12.18 7.68 -2.19
CA LEU A 97 -13.28 7.41 -1.27
C LEU A 97 -14.48 6.83 -2.01
N SER A 98 -14.89 7.42 -3.14
CA SER A 98 -15.99 6.89 -3.96
C SER A 98 -15.70 5.47 -4.43
N PHE A 99 -14.50 5.22 -4.96
CA PHE A 99 -14.07 3.89 -5.37
C PHE A 99 -14.12 2.89 -4.21
N THR A 100 -13.58 3.25 -3.04
CA THR A 100 -13.55 2.38 -1.86
C THR A 100 -14.96 2.04 -1.39
N LEU A 101 -15.88 3.02 -1.34
CA LEU A 101 -17.26 2.81 -0.93
C LEU A 101 -18.01 1.87 -1.88
N PHE A 102 -17.95 2.15 -3.19
CA PHE A 102 -18.60 1.28 -4.18
C PHE A 102 -17.96 -0.10 -4.22
N SER A 103 -16.63 -0.16 -4.14
CA SER A 103 -15.92 -1.44 -4.15
C SER A 103 -16.30 -2.28 -2.96
N LEU A 104 -16.28 -1.72 -1.74
CA LEU A 104 -16.70 -2.42 -0.54
C LEU A 104 -18.14 -2.91 -0.66
N PHE A 105 -19.05 -2.07 -1.15
CA PHE A 105 -20.46 -2.42 -1.32
C PHE A 105 -20.66 -3.61 -2.27
N PHE A 106 -20.13 -3.54 -3.50
CA PHE A 106 -20.32 -4.61 -4.49
C PHE A 106 -19.51 -5.87 -4.17
N CYS A 107 -18.28 -5.71 -3.68
CA CYS A 107 -17.43 -6.84 -3.33
C CYS A 107 -17.96 -7.60 -2.12
N ALA A 108 -18.41 -6.90 -1.07
CA ALA A 108 -19.02 -7.55 0.09
C ALA A 108 -20.31 -8.29 -0.31
N LEU A 109 -21.15 -7.72 -1.18
CA LEU A 109 -22.37 -8.36 -1.65
C LEU A 109 -22.07 -9.63 -2.47
N GLY A 110 -21.09 -9.55 -3.38
CA GLY A 110 -20.64 -10.70 -4.16
C GLY A 110 -20.02 -11.79 -3.29
N GLY A 111 -19.10 -11.43 -2.40
CA GLY A 111 -18.43 -12.34 -1.48
C GLY A 111 -19.40 -12.99 -0.51
N TYR A 112 -20.35 -12.24 0.04
CA TYR A 112 -21.44 -12.80 0.86
C TYR A 112 -22.31 -13.78 0.07
N GLY A 113 -22.66 -13.43 -1.17
CA GLY A 113 -23.38 -14.30 -2.10
C GLY A 113 -22.69 -15.65 -2.28
N PHE A 114 -21.38 -15.62 -2.57
CA PHE A 114 -20.57 -16.83 -2.69
C PHE A 114 -20.38 -17.54 -1.36
N ALA A 115 -20.19 -16.86 -0.23
CA ALA A 115 -19.91 -17.49 1.05
C ALA A 115 -21.15 -18.18 1.65
N MET A 116 -22.27 -17.47 1.72
CA MET A 116 -23.44 -17.88 2.49
C MET A 116 -24.42 -18.76 1.70
N TYR A 117 -24.57 -18.53 0.39
CA TYR A 117 -25.56 -19.25 -0.41
C TYR A 117 -24.96 -20.46 -1.16
N ARG A 118 -25.82 -21.47 -1.37
CA ARG A 118 -25.54 -22.64 -2.21
C ARG A 118 -26.49 -22.59 -3.41
N PHE A 119 -25.96 -22.22 -4.57
CA PHE A 119 -26.71 -22.14 -5.82
C PHE A 119 -26.05 -23.02 -6.90
N PRO A 120 -26.83 -23.51 -7.88
CA PRO A 120 -26.28 -24.32 -8.98
C PRO A 120 -25.25 -23.51 -9.77
N GLY A 121 -24.10 -24.11 -10.09
CA GLY A 121 -23.02 -23.45 -10.85
C GLY A 121 -22.02 -22.62 -10.04
N ARG A 122 -22.15 -22.52 -8.70
CA ARG A 122 -21.27 -21.74 -7.82
C ARG A 122 -19.77 -21.97 -8.06
N ARG A 123 -19.33 -23.23 -8.24
CA ARG A 123 -17.92 -23.55 -8.48
C ARG A 123 -17.41 -23.03 -9.83
N ILE A 124 -18.25 -23.06 -10.86
CA ILE A 124 -17.90 -22.58 -12.19
C ILE A 124 -17.79 -21.06 -12.17
N LEU A 125 -18.79 -20.37 -11.59
CA LEU A 125 -18.79 -18.91 -11.48
C LEU A 125 -17.62 -18.40 -10.63
N PHE A 126 -17.30 -19.10 -9.54
CA PHE A 126 -16.12 -18.77 -8.73
C PHE A 126 -14.80 -19.02 -9.48
N GLY A 127 -14.70 -20.10 -10.25
CA GLY A 127 -13.54 -20.35 -11.12
C GLY A 127 -13.37 -19.27 -12.20
N LEU A 128 -14.47 -18.82 -12.81
CA LEU A 128 -14.46 -17.74 -13.80
C LEU A 128 -14.04 -16.41 -13.15
N LEU A 129 -14.56 -16.12 -11.95
CA LEU A 129 -14.16 -14.96 -11.16
C LEU A 129 -12.64 -14.94 -10.96
N LEU A 130 -12.05 -16.04 -10.47
CA LEU A 130 -10.60 -16.14 -10.31
C LEU A 130 -9.83 -16.04 -11.65
N ALA A 131 -10.39 -16.59 -12.73
CA ALA A 131 -9.77 -16.49 -14.06
C ALA A 131 -9.64 -15.03 -14.54
N THR A 132 -10.53 -14.13 -14.12
CA THR A 132 -10.41 -12.70 -14.45
C THR A 132 -9.17 -12.05 -13.83
N MET A 133 -8.66 -12.56 -12.70
CA MET A 133 -7.44 -12.05 -12.06
C MET A 133 -6.16 -12.42 -12.80
N ILE A 134 -6.22 -13.42 -13.69
CA ILE A 134 -5.10 -13.82 -14.54
C ILE A 134 -4.91 -12.82 -15.70
N VAL A 135 -5.98 -12.12 -16.09
CA VAL A 135 -5.95 -11.17 -17.20
C VAL A 135 -5.11 -9.94 -16.81
N PRO A 136 -4.02 -9.62 -17.54
CA PRO A 136 -3.21 -8.46 -17.21
C PRO A 136 -3.98 -7.16 -17.45
N ALA A 137 -3.95 -6.25 -16.47
CA ALA A 137 -4.66 -4.97 -16.53
C ALA A 137 -4.32 -4.14 -17.79
N ALA A 138 -3.07 -4.24 -18.27
CA ALA A 138 -2.61 -3.54 -19.48
C ALA A 138 -3.40 -3.92 -20.74
N VAL A 139 -3.79 -5.21 -20.87
CA VAL A 139 -4.56 -5.70 -22.05
C VAL A 139 -6.00 -5.17 -22.01
N THR A 140 -6.55 -4.98 -20.81
CA THR A 140 -7.91 -4.45 -20.62
C THR A 140 -8.00 -2.93 -20.67
N MET A 141 -6.86 -2.20 -20.67
CA MET A 141 -6.84 -0.75 -20.60
C MET A 141 -7.45 -0.09 -21.86
N VAL A 142 -7.01 -0.51 -23.05
CA VAL A 142 -7.52 -0.01 -24.34
C VAL A 142 -9.02 -0.26 -24.52
N PRO A 143 -9.54 -1.49 -24.33
CA PRO A 143 -10.98 -1.74 -24.48
C PRO A 143 -11.81 -1.00 -23.42
N THR A 144 -11.32 -0.90 -22.19
CA THR A 144 -11.99 -0.10 -21.15
C THR A 144 -12.09 1.36 -21.57
N TYR A 145 -11.00 1.97 -22.04
CA TYR A 145 -11.02 3.33 -22.55
C TYR A 145 -12.03 3.51 -23.71
N ALA A 146 -12.03 2.59 -24.68
CA ALA A 146 -12.97 2.64 -25.79
C ALA A 146 -14.44 2.55 -25.33
N MET A 147 -14.73 1.78 -24.27
CA MET A 147 -16.06 1.76 -23.65
C MET A 147 -16.41 3.09 -23.00
N MET A 148 -15.46 3.72 -22.29
CA MET A 148 -15.70 5.02 -21.64
C MET A 148 -15.95 6.14 -22.65
N VAL A 149 -15.26 6.12 -23.80
CA VAL A 149 -15.53 7.02 -24.94
C VAL A 149 -16.94 6.83 -25.46
N LYS A 150 -17.39 5.58 -25.67
CA LYS A 150 -18.75 5.28 -26.15
C LYS A 150 -19.83 5.68 -25.15
N LEU A 151 -19.52 5.66 -23.85
CA LEU A 151 -20.42 6.06 -22.78
C LEU A 151 -20.39 7.58 -22.52
N ASP A 152 -19.57 8.33 -23.25
CA ASP A 152 -19.34 9.77 -23.04
C ASP A 152 -18.90 10.10 -21.59
N TRP A 153 -18.17 9.16 -20.97
CA TRP A 153 -17.61 9.33 -19.62
C TRP A 153 -16.20 9.92 -19.64
N ILE A 154 -15.67 10.19 -20.84
CA ILE A 154 -14.40 10.89 -21.00
C ILE A 154 -14.45 12.27 -20.36
N ASP A 155 -13.29 12.74 -19.88
CA ASP A 155 -13.15 13.99 -19.13
C ASP A 155 -13.98 14.07 -17.82
N THR A 156 -14.39 12.91 -17.29
CA THR A 156 -15.03 12.79 -15.97
C THR A 156 -14.27 11.83 -15.05
N TYR A 157 -14.71 11.70 -13.79
CA TYR A 157 -14.13 10.76 -12.82
C TYR A 157 -14.65 9.33 -12.94
N TRP A 158 -15.74 9.09 -13.68
CA TRP A 158 -16.36 7.77 -13.80
C TRP A 158 -15.44 6.67 -14.35
N PRO A 159 -14.60 6.94 -15.38
CA PRO A 159 -13.62 5.96 -15.89
C PRO A 159 -12.64 5.45 -14.85
N LEU A 160 -12.36 6.25 -13.82
CA LEU A 160 -11.42 5.91 -12.74
C LEU A 160 -12.11 5.12 -11.63
N ILE A 161 -13.43 5.22 -11.51
CA ILE A 161 -14.20 4.60 -10.42
C ILE A 161 -14.85 3.30 -10.90
N VAL A 162 -15.74 3.38 -11.88
CA VAL A 162 -16.73 2.33 -12.19
C VAL A 162 -16.11 1.00 -12.66
N PRO A 163 -15.10 0.98 -13.57
CA PRO A 163 -14.64 -0.29 -14.14
C PRO A 163 -14.07 -1.28 -13.11
N GLY A 164 -13.55 -0.80 -11.98
CA GLY A 164 -12.89 -1.62 -10.96
C GLY A 164 -13.70 -1.94 -9.71
N VAL A 165 -14.93 -1.42 -9.56
CA VAL A 165 -15.68 -1.53 -8.27
C VAL A 165 -16.07 -2.97 -7.94
N ALA A 166 -16.30 -3.82 -8.93
CA ALA A 166 -16.67 -5.23 -8.74
C ALA A 166 -15.52 -6.15 -9.17
N ASN A 167 -14.34 -5.97 -8.60
CA ASN A 167 -13.17 -6.77 -8.96
C ASN A 167 -13.14 -8.11 -8.22
N ALA A 168 -12.55 -9.12 -8.87
CA ALA A 168 -12.47 -10.47 -8.35
C ALA A 168 -11.63 -10.60 -7.07
N PHE A 169 -10.58 -9.79 -6.92
CA PHE A 169 -9.75 -9.78 -5.70
C PHE A 169 -10.54 -9.35 -4.47
N GLY A 170 -11.44 -8.37 -4.60
CA GLY A 170 -12.28 -7.91 -3.48
C GLY A 170 -13.45 -8.84 -3.16
N ILE A 171 -13.97 -9.58 -4.15
CA ILE A 171 -15.07 -10.54 -3.94
C ILE A 171 -14.58 -11.82 -3.27
N PHE A 172 -13.33 -12.22 -3.53
CA PHE A 172 -12.67 -13.39 -2.97
C PHE A 172 -12.18 -13.12 -1.54
#